data_AF-A0A8T5RZ82-F1
#
_entry.id   AF-A0A8T5RZ82-F1
#
_cell.length_a   1.000
_cell.length_b   1.000
_cell.length_c   1.000
_cell.angle_alpha   90.00
_cell.angle_beta   90.00
_cell.angle_gamma   90.00
#
_symmetry.space_group_name_H-M   'P 1'
#
loop_
_entity.id
_entity.type
_entity.pdbx_description
1 polymer ?
#
loop_
_entity_poly.entity_id
_entity_poly.type
_entity_poly.pdbx_seq_one_letter_code
_entity_poly.pdbx_strand_id
1 'polypeptide(L)'
;MAKIMMVAKYPPHKANELIKIYMSTDKPAYPEFLKKVGHWIPQITGEKYKTYAIYECPDDKVLEGMVALFKRFNFYASIEGYTFKCELLMEAADAIKDMLKK
;
A
#
# COMPACT_ATOMS: atom_id res chain seq x y z
N MET A 1 1.54 7.01 16.16
CA MET A 1 0.88 6.08 15.22
C MET A 1 1.33 6.43 13.82
N ALA A 2 2.18 5.59 13.26
CA ALA A 2 2.76 5.79 11.95
C ALA A 2 1.75 5.39 10.87
N LYS A 3 1.74 6.15 9.77
CA LYS A 3 0.90 5.89 8.61
C LYS A 3 1.76 5.40 7.46
N ILE A 4 1.39 4.28 6.86
CA ILE A 4 2.10 3.69 5.72
C ILE A 4 1.15 3.65 4.54
N MET A 5 1.55 4.26 3.43
CA MET A 5 0.80 4.28 2.18
C MET A 5 1.38 3.31 1.19
N MET A 6 0.55 2.39 0.73
CA MET A 6 0.84 1.53 -0.40
C MET A 6 0.17 2.07 -1.64
N VAL A 7 0.94 2.23 -2.71
CA VAL A 7 0.41 2.62 -4.01
C VAL A 7 0.73 1.52 -5.00
N ALA A 8 -0.29 0.83 -5.49
CA ALA A 8 -0.13 -0.19 -6.52
C ALA A 8 -0.58 0.33 -7.89
N LYS A 9 0.00 -0.22 -8.96
CA LYS A 9 -0.39 0.03 -10.35
C LYS A 9 -0.45 -1.28 -11.10
N TYR A 10 -1.41 -1.45 -11.99
CA TYR A 10 -1.51 -2.63 -12.85
C TYR A 10 -2.17 -2.32 -14.19
N PRO A 11 -1.88 -3.09 -15.25
CA PRO A 11 -2.53 -2.93 -16.54
C PRO A 11 -4.04 -3.23 -16.46
N PRO A 12 -4.93 -2.45 -17.10
CA PRO A 12 -6.38 -2.66 -17.05
C PRO A 12 -6.80 -4.06 -17.53
N HIS A 13 -6.12 -4.58 -18.56
CA HIS A 13 -6.40 -5.92 -19.10
C HIS A 13 -6.07 -7.07 -18.12
N LYS A 14 -5.32 -6.80 -17.04
CA LYS A 14 -5.02 -7.76 -15.96
C LYS A 14 -5.98 -7.64 -14.77
N ALA A 15 -6.98 -6.75 -14.82
CA ALA A 15 -7.87 -6.49 -13.68
C ALA A 15 -8.58 -7.75 -13.15
N ASN A 16 -9.12 -8.59 -14.05
CA ASN A 16 -9.79 -9.83 -13.65
C ASN A 16 -8.85 -10.81 -12.95
N GLU A 17 -7.59 -10.89 -13.40
CA GLU A 17 -6.57 -11.74 -12.78
C GLU A 17 -6.23 -11.23 -11.38
N LEU A 18 -6.00 -9.92 -11.25
CA LEU A 18 -5.75 -9.29 -9.95
C LEU A 18 -6.92 -9.47 -8.98
N ILE A 19 -8.17 -9.33 -9.43
CA ILE A 19 -9.36 -9.52 -8.58
C ILE A 19 -9.39 -10.96 -8.03
N LYS A 20 -9.10 -11.97 -8.85
CA LYS A 20 -9.05 -13.37 -8.39
C LYS A 20 -7.98 -13.55 -7.30
N ILE A 21 -6.77 -13.05 -7.53
CA ILE A 21 -5.68 -13.13 -6.53
C ILE A 21 -6.03 -12.33 -5.26
N TYR A 22 -6.61 -11.15 -5.41
CA TYR A 22 -7.05 -10.31 -4.29
C TYR A 22 -8.12 -10.99 -3.43
N MET A 23 -9.02 -11.76 -4.04
CA MET A 23 -10.08 -12.50 -3.36
C MET A 23 -9.62 -13.86 -2.80
N SER A 24 -8.49 -14.41 -3.25
CA SER A 24 -7.91 -15.67 -2.73
C SER A 24 -7.75 -15.66 -1.21
N THR A 25 -7.84 -16.84 -0.59
CA THR A 25 -7.56 -17.07 0.84
C THR A 25 -6.07 -17.24 1.14
N ASP A 26 -5.24 -17.48 0.13
CA ASP A 26 -3.81 -17.79 0.29
C ASP A 26 -2.93 -16.55 0.51
N LYS A 27 -3.55 -15.37 0.50
CA LYS A 27 -2.89 -14.08 0.66
C LYS A 27 -2.35 -13.91 2.10
N PRO A 28 -1.08 -13.51 2.31
CA PRO A 28 -0.48 -13.40 3.64
C PRO A 28 -1.28 -12.52 4.60
N ALA A 29 -1.71 -13.02 5.76
CA ALA A 29 -2.52 -12.25 6.69
C ALA A 29 -1.82 -10.95 7.15
N TYR A 30 -2.61 -9.91 7.44
CA TYR A 30 -2.07 -8.73 8.10
C TYR A 30 -1.86 -9.04 9.59
N PRO A 31 -0.75 -8.60 10.20
CA PRO A 31 -0.60 -8.65 11.66
C PRO A 31 -1.71 -7.85 12.36
N GLU A 32 -2.09 -8.25 13.57
CA GLU A 32 -3.16 -7.60 14.33
C GLU A 32 -2.89 -6.12 14.62
N PHE A 33 -1.62 -5.74 14.80
CA PHE A 33 -1.21 -4.35 15.05
C PHE A 33 -1.31 -3.44 13.82
N LEU A 34 -1.52 -4.01 12.62
CA LEU A 34 -1.55 -3.29 11.36
C LEU A 34 -2.99 -3.08 10.89
N LYS A 35 -3.52 -1.88 11.12
CA LYS A 35 -4.90 -1.53 10.77
C LYS A 35 -4.95 -0.90 9.38
N LYS A 36 -5.86 -1.39 8.52
CA LYS A 36 -6.18 -0.69 7.27
C LYS A 36 -7.10 0.50 7.56
N VAL A 37 -6.66 1.70 7.22
CA VAL A 37 -7.45 2.94 7.35
C VAL A 37 -8.38 3.10 6.16
N GLY A 38 -7.88 2.83 4.95
CA GLY A 38 -8.68 2.90 3.74
C GLY A 38 -7.97 2.32 2.53
N HIS A 39 -8.74 2.01 1.49
CA HIS A 39 -8.25 1.48 0.22
C HIS A 39 -9.13 2.03 -0.92
N TRP A 40 -8.54 2.85 -1.78
CA TRP A 40 -9.23 3.57 -2.84
C TRP A 40 -8.63 3.25 -4.19
N ILE A 41 -9.46 3.36 -5.23
CA ILE A 41 -9.08 3.34 -6.63
C ILE A 41 -9.56 4.67 -7.20
N PRO A 42 -8.69 5.52 -7.78
CA PRO A 42 -9.13 6.74 -8.42
C PRO A 42 -9.96 6.42 -9.66
N GLN A 43 -10.80 7.36 -10.08
CA GLN A 43 -11.44 7.31 -11.40
C GLN A 43 -10.34 7.15 -12.47
N ILE A 44 -10.56 6.27 -13.44
CA ILE A 44 -9.53 5.85 -14.40
C ILE A 44 -9.14 7.05 -15.26
N THR A 45 -7.93 7.59 -15.07
CA THR A 45 -7.41 8.75 -15.83
C THR A 45 -6.15 8.43 -16.65
N GLY A 46 -5.84 7.15 -16.89
CA GLY A 46 -4.69 6.75 -17.71
C GLY A 46 -4.62 5.25 -18.02
N GLU A 47 -3.48 4.83 -18.59
CA GLU A 47 -3.25 3.46 -19.09
C GLU A 47 -3.09 2.37 -18.02
N LYS A 48 -3.01 2.73 -16.73
CA LYS A 48 -2.91 1.79 -15.62
C LYS A 48 -3.93 2.11 -14.54
N TYR A 49 -4.56 1.07 -14.01
CA TYR A 49 -5.31 1.20 -12.77
C TYR A 49 -4.34 1.39 -11.62
N LYS A 50 -4.69 2.28 -10.70
CA LYS A 50 -3.87 2.64 -9.55
C LYS A 50 -4.69 2.41 -8.29
N THR A 51 -4.06 1.95 -7.22
CA THR A 51 -4.72 1.87 -5.92
C THR A 51 -3.93 2.64 -4.88
N TYR A 52 -4.62 3.13 -3.87
CA TYR A 52 -4.07 3.82 -2.72
C TYR A 52 -4.60 3.15 -1.47
N ALA A 53 -3.72 2.57 -0.66
CA ALA A 53 -4.11 1.97 0.62
C ALA A 53 -3.29 2.58 1.75
N ILE A 54 -3.95 3.08 2.79
CA ILE A 54 -3.30 3.60 3.98
C ILE A 54 -3.49 2.60 5.12
N TYR A 55 -2.40 2.36 5.83
CA TYR A 55 -2.36 1.52 7.01
C TYR A 55 -1.80 2.31 8.19
N GLU A 56 -2.24 1.98 9.39
CA GLU A 56 -1.75 2.52 10.65
C GLU A 56 -1.14 1.40 11.49
N CYS A 57 -0.04 1.71 12.15
CA CYS A 57 0.61 0.84 13.12
C CYS A 57 1.26 1.65 14.26
N PRO A 58 1.56 1.00 15.40
CA PRO A 58 2.41 1.59 16.42
C PRO A 58 3.77 2.03 15.86
N ASP A 59 4.35 3.11 16.40
CA ASP A 59 5.58 3.70 15.89
C ASP A 59 6.78 2.75 16.05
N ASP A 60 6.78 1.92 17.09
CA ASP A 60 7.75 0.86 17.35
C ASP A 60 7.56 -0.39 16.47
N LYS A 61 6.53 -0.40 15.60
CA LYS A 61 6.19 -1.53 14.71
C LYS A 61 6.24 -1.18 13.22
N VAL A 62 6.83 -0.04 12.87
CA VAL A 62 6.90 0.43 11.48
C VAL A 62 7.63 -0.58 10.58
N LEU A 63 8.78 -1.10 11.02
CA LEU A 63 9.57 -2.04 10.22
C LEU A 63 8.80 -3.35 9.98
N GLU A 64 8.22 -3.94 11.03
CA GLU A 64 7.42 -5.16 10.91
C GLU A 64 6.15 -4.93 10.07
N GLY A 65 5.51 -3.76 10.22
CA GLY A 65 4.37 -3.34 9.42
C GLY A 65 4.73 -3.23 7.93
N MET A 66 5.83 -2.58 7.60
CA MET A 66 6.34 -2.50 6.24
C MET A 66 6.65 -3.88 5.67
N VAL A 67 7.36 -4.75 6.41
CA VAL A 67 7.66 -6.12 5.97
C VAL A 67 6.39 -6.92 5.67
N ALA A 68 5.37 -6.82 6.52
CA ALA A 68 4.08 -7.48 6.30
C ALA A 68 3.38 -6.96 5.05
N LEU A 69 3.39 -5.64 4.83
CA LEU A 69 2.85 -5.02 3.62
C LEU A 69 3.61 -5.45 2.36
N PHE A 70 4.94 -5.47 2.39
CA PHE A 70 5.76 -5.95 1.27
C PHE A 70 5.44 -7.39 0.92
N LYS A 71 5.35 -8.30 1.91
CA LYS A 71 4.94 -9.70 1.67
C LYS A 71 3.56 -9.78 1.00
N ARG A 72 2.59 -9.01 1.49
CA ARG A 72 1.24 -8.97 0.95
C ARG A 72 1.18 -8.41 -0.48
N PHE A 73 1.94 -7.37 -0.79
CA PHE A 73 1.92 -6.74 -2.11
C PHE A 73 2.78 -7.49 -3.13
N ASN A 74 3.84 -8.18 -2.68
CA ASN A 74 4.61 -9.11 -3.51
C ASN A 74 3.76 -10.31 -3.96
N PHE A 75 2.79 -10.75 -3.15
CA PHE A 75 1.82 -11.76 -3.58
C PHE A 75 1.03 -11.32 -4.82
N TYR A 76 0.70 -10.02 -4.95
CA TYR A 76 0.05 -9.48 -6.15
C TYR A 76 1.04 -9.21 -7.30
N ALA A 77 2.34 -9.13 -7.01
CA ALA A 77 3.38 -8.87 -8.01
C ALA A 77 3.63 -10.06 -8.95
N SER A 78 2.96 -11.20 -8.74
CA SER A 78 2.89 -12.28 -9.73
C SER A 78 2.10 -11.87 -10.98
N ILE A 79 1.24 -10.84 -10.88
CA ILE A 79 0.54 -10.27 -12.03
C ILE A 79 1.53 -9.48 -12.87
N GLU A 80 1.69 -9.88 -14.13
CA GLU A 80 2.54 -9.19 -15.09
C GLU A 80 2.18 -7.68 -15.19
N GLY A 81 3.20 -6.83 -15.06
CA GLY A 81 3.05 -5.37 -15.13
C GLY A 81 2.51 -4.72 -13.84
N TYR A 82 2.24 -5.51 -12.79
CA TYR A 82 1.92 -5.01 -11.45
C TYR A 82 3.17 -4.41 -10.80
N THR A 83 3.05 -3.20 -10.28
CA THR A 83 4.09 -2.55 -9.49
C THR A 83 3.50 -1.93 -8.26
N PHE A 84 4.30 -1.73 -7.23
CA PHE A 84 3.86 -1.00 -6.05
C PHE A 84 5.01 -0.21 -5.41
N LYS A 85 4.65 0.81 -4.64
CA LYS A 85 5.55 1.56 -3.76
C LYS A 85 4.97 1.61 -2.34
N CYS A 86 5.86 1.69 -1.37
CA CYS A 86 5.57 1.88 0.04
C CYS A 86 6.12 3.24 0.47
N GLU A 87 5.27 4.08 1.06
CA GLU A 87 5.63 5.41 1.55
C GLU A 87 5.27 5.53 3.02
N LEU A 88 6.27 5.79 3.87
CA LEU A 88 6.02 6.18 5.26
C LEU A 88 5.56 7.64 5.25
N LEU A 89 4.36 7.88 5.77
CA LEU A 89 3.77 9.21 5.82
C LEU A 89 4.09 9.87 7.15
N MET A 90 4.34 11.17 7.10
CA MET A 90 4.40 12.05 8.27
C MET A 90 3.32 13.11 8.15
N GLU A 91 2.88 13.66 9.27
CA GLU A 91 1.94 14.77 9.28
C GLU A 91 2.54 15.98 8.57
N ALA A 92 1.73 16.66 7.75
CA ALA A 92 2.22 17.76 6.93
C ALA A 92 2.86 18.88 7.76
N ALA A 93 2.31 19.16 8.95
CA ALA A 93 2.86 20.17 9.86
C ALA A 93 4.27 19.83 10.34
N ASP A 94 4.56 18.55 10.57
CA ASP A 94 5.89 18.11 11.01
C ASP A 94 6.88 18.09 9.84
N ALA A 95 6.42 17.68 8.65
CA ALA A 95 7.21 17.79 7.42
C ALA A 95 7.67 19.24 7.17
N ILE A 96 6.75 20.21 7.32
CA ILE A 96 7.04 21.64 7.14
C ILE A 96 8.10 22.10 8.15
N LYS A 97 7.96 21.74 9.44
CA LYS A 97 8.96 22.08 10.47
C LYS A 97 10.34 21.55 10.12
N ASP A 98 10.44 20.32 9.62
CA ASP A 98 11.73 19.73 9.26
C ASP A 98 12.34 20.30 7.99
N MET A 99 11.53 20.73 7.02
CA MET A 99 11.99 21.45 5.83
C MET A 99 12.57 22.82 6.18
N LEU A 100 11.98 23.53 7.15
CA LEU A 100 12.40 24.87 7.58
C LEU A 100 13.63 24.89 8.51
N LYS A 101 14.02 23.74 9.07
CA LYS A 101 15.25 23.58 9.86
C LYS A 101 16.52 23.42 9.00
N LYS A 102 16.35 23.28 7.68
CA LYS A 102 17.45 23.22 6.71
C LYS A 102 17.78 24.61 6.21
#